data_AF-A0A951P5E4-F1
#
_entry.id   AF-A0A951P5E4-F1
#
_cell.length_a   1.000
_cell.length_b   1.000
_cell.length_c   1.000
_cell.angle_alpha   90.00
_cell.angle_beta   90.00
_cell.angle_gamma   90.00
#
_symmetry.space_group_name_H-M   'P 1'
#
loop_
_entity.id
_entity.type
_entity.pdbx_description
1 polymer ?
#
loop_
_entity_poly.entity_id
_entity_poly.type
_entity_poly.pdbx_seq_one_letter_code
_entity_poly.pdbx_strand_id
1 'polypeptide(L)'
;MAKPARKSAEAGRNPAGRPQTPEKCRKCAMLTMPQVHALHGAEGISERCYDPSVCRSRRSHARKSEQNNYNRRIQHKQKKRQSQPSNFATVLLGDALAAPETPIATGSIHPPLSVPLPSAVAQRYYAILLLYREPRYRGRVHAIRAQVWQGSDLVNEIEGEHCIGMTPGDVIHYVEAMLSLLKEVYNIPYFADIEQLDPDYCSIRPCPRHSARFVQLQV
;
A
#
# COMPACT_ATOMS: atom_id res chain seq x y z
N MET A 1 -36.99 12.25 -25.26
CA MET A 1 -37.40 11.18 -24.32
C MET A 1 -36.83 11.49 -22.94
N ALA A 2 -37.69 11.88 -22.00
CA ALA A 2 -37.28 12.29 -20.65
C ALA A 2 -36.87 11.07 -19.81
N LYS A 3 -35.70 11.14 -19.16
CA LYS A 3 -35.27 10.12 -18.19
C LYS A 3 -36.25 10.12 -17.01
N PRO A 4 -36.79 8.97 -16.58
CA PRO A 4 -37.69 8.94 -15.45
C PRO A 4 -36.96 9.38 -14.18
N ALA A 5 -37.56 10.32 -13.46
CA ALA A 5 -37.11 10.77 -12.16
C ALA A 5 -37.03 9.56 -11.22
N ARG A 6 -35.85 9.30 -10.67
CA ARG A 6 -35.67 8.25 -9.65
C ARG A 6 -36.43 8.70 -8.40
N LYS A 7 -37.60 8.11 -8.15
CA LYS A 7 -38.30 8.18 -6.86
C LYS A 7 -37.29 7.79 -5.79
N SER A 8 -36.81 8.79 -5.06
CA SER A 8 -35.83 8.62 -4.01
C SER A 8 -36.57 8.05 -2.81
N ALA A 9 -36.51 6.72 -2.65
CA ALA A 9 -36.89 6.09 -1.41
C ALA A 9 -35.97 6.65 -0.32
N GLU A 10 -36.59 7.39 0.59
CA GLU A 10 -36.03 8.05 1.76
C GLU A 10 -35.45 6.99 2.71
N ALA A 11 -34.20 6.59 2.45
CA ALA A 11 -33.51 5.57 3.23
C ALA A 11 -32.07 6.02 3.54
N GLY A 12 -31.86 6.40 4.80
CA GLY A 12 -30.56 6.43 5.48
C GLY A 12 -29.47 7.27 4.80
N ARG A 13 -29.50 8.59 4.98
CA ARG A 13 -28.31 9.43 4.78
C ARG A 13 -27.45 9.38 6.04
N ASN A 14 -26.12 9.43 5.91
CA ASN A 14 -25.24 9.65 7.06
C ASN A 14 -25.32 11.12 7.52
N PRO A 15 -24.76 11.49 8.69
CA PRO A 15 -24.76 12.88 9.17
C PRO A 15 -24.12 13.88 8.19
N ALA A 16 -23.32 13.38 7.24
CA ALA A 16 -22.71 14.15 6.16
C ALA A 16 -23.52 14.12 4.84
N GLY A 17 -24.81 13.73 4.89
CA GLY A 17 -25.73 13.74 3.75
C GLY A 17 -25.50 12.66 2.68
N ARG A 18 -24.53 11.75 2.86
CA ARG A 18 -24.17 10.74 1.84
C ARG A 18 -25.14 9.57 1.86
N PRO A 19 -25.57 9.06 0.68
CA PRO A 19 -26.43 7.88 0.59
C PRO A 19 -25.74 6.66 1.22
N GLN A 20 -26.35 6.04 2.24
CA GLN A 20 -25.87 4.79 2.80
C GLN A 20 -26.60 3.61 2.17
N THR A 21 -25.88 2.51 2.00
CA THR A 21 -26.53 1.24 1.67
C THR A 21 -27.23 0.73 2.93
N PRO A 22 -28.56 0.48 2.90
CA PRO A 22 -29.29 -0.02 4.07
C PRO A 22 -28.67 -1.31 4.62
N GLU A 23 -28.72 -1.50 5.94
CA GLU A 23 -28.08 -2.64 6.60
C GLU A 23 -28.60 -3.99 6.08
N LYS A 24 -29.90 -4.08 5.82
CA LYS A 24 -30.53 -5.23 5.17
C LYS A 24 -29.89 -5.59 3.82
N CYS A 25 -29.53 -4.58 3.02
CA CYS A 25 -28.86 -4.79 1.74
C CYS A 25 -27.39 -5.22 1.91
N ARG A 26 -26.72 -4.84 3.00
CA ARG A 26 -25.38 -5.33 3.33
C ARG A 26 -25.42 -6.81 3.73
N LYS A 27 -26.40 -7.24 4.52
CA LYS A 27 -26.59 -8.66 4.90
C LYS A 27 -26.86 -9.53 3.65
N CYS A 28 -27.73 -9.07 2.76
CA CYS A 28 -28.01 -9.76 1.49
C CYS A 28 -26.81 -9.78 0.54
N ALA A 29 -25.84 -8.85 0.67
CA ALA A 29 -24.70 -8.77 -0.22
C ALA A 29 -23.86 -10.05 -0.16
N MET A 30 -23.72 -10.71 1.00
CA MET A 30 -22.83 -11.87 1.13
C MET A 30 -23.47 -13.21 0.74
N LEU A 31 -24.76 -13.24 0.47
CA LEU A 31 -25.50 -14.47 0.15
C LEU A 31 -25.42 -14.82 -1.35
N THR A 32 -25.70 -16.07 -1.69
CA THR A 32 -25.93 -16.50 -3.09
C THR A 32 -27.36 -16.15 -3.52
N MET A 33 -27.64 -16.12 -4.83
CA MET A 33 -28.99 -15.82 -5.33
C MET A 33 -30.06 -16.80 -4.80
N PRO A 34 -29.82 -18.13 -4.78
CA PRO A 34 -30.78 -19.09 -4.23
C PRO A 34 -31.08 -18.86 -2.75
N GLN A 35 -30.06 -18.51 -1.95
CA GLN A 35 -30.24 -18.18 -0.53
C GLN A 35 -31.08 -16.92 -0.32
N VAL A 36 -30.91 -15.91 -1.18
CA VAL A 36 -31.72 -14.68 -1.12
C VAL A 36 -33.17 -14.97 -1.51
N HIS A 37 -33.41 -15.82 -2.51
CA HIS A 37 -34.75 -16.27 -2.89
C HIS A 37 -35.41 -17.14 -1.82
N ALA A 38 -34.64 -17.97 -1.12
CA ALA A 38 -35.14 -18.78 -0.01
C ALA A 38 -35.57 -17.93 1.21
N LEU A 39 -34.85 -16.83 1.48
CA LEU A 39 -35.15 -15.94 2.61
C LEU A 39 -36.28 -14.96 2.34
N HIS A 40 -36.51 -14.58 1.09
CA HIS A 40 -37.47 -13.51 0.72
C HIS A 40 -38.58 -13.99 -0.24
N GLY A 41 -38.61 -15.27 -0.57
CA GLY A 41 -39.51 -15.89 -1.56
C GLY A 41 -39.08 -15.61 -3.01
N ALA A 42 -39.58 -16.44 -3.94
CA ALA A 42 -39.49 -16.18 -5.37
C ALA A 42 -40.34 -14.95 -5.76
N GLU A 43 -41.43 -14.72 -5.05
CA GLU A 43 -42.22 -13.50 -4.96
C GLU A 43 -43.18 -13.67 -3.76
N GLY A 44 -43.08 -12.81 -2.74
CA GLY A 44 -44.29 -12.38 -2.03
C GLY A 44 -44.70 -12.94 -0.67
N ILE A 45 -43.83 -13.45 0.22
CA ILE A 45 -44.25 -13.68 1.63
C ILE A 45 -43.17 -13.22 2.63
N SER A 46 -43.50 -12.16 3.38
CA SER A 46 -42.72 -11.34 4.32
C SER A 46 -41.88 -10.20 3.69
N GLU A 47 -42.27 -8.97 4.03
CA GLU A 47 -41.64 -7.66 3.76
C GLU A 47 -40.89 -7.50 2.41
N ARG A 48 -41.56 -6.86 1.43
CA ARG A 48 -41.09 -6.49 0.07
C ARG A 48 -39.67 -5.90 0.01
N CYS A 49 -38.63 -6.72 0.14
CA CYS A 49 -37.25 -6.25 0.17
C CYS A 49 -36.44 -6.68 -1.08
N TYR A 50 -36.83 -7.74 -1.78
CA TYR A 50 -36.16 -8.20 -3.00
C TYR A 50 -36.82 -7.62 -4.26
N ASP A 51 -36.08 -6.76 -4.96
CA ASP A 51 -36.46 -6.18 -6.26
C ASP A 51 -35.39 -6.58 -7.29
N PRO A 52 -35.74 -7.37 -8.33
CA PRO A 52 -34.79 -7.81 -9.36
C PRO A 52 -34.07 -6.64 -10.06
N SER A 53 -34.72 -5.49 -10.21
CA SER A 53 -34.19 -4.34 -10.93
C SER A 53 -33.15 -3.55 -10.11
N VAL A 54 -33.27 -3.55 -8.79
CA VAL A 54 -32.44 -2.72 -7.89
C VAL A 54 -31.49 -3.56 -7.04
N CYS A 55 -31.90 -4.73 -6.56
CA CYS A 55 -31.13 -5.52 -5.60
C CYS A 55 -29.82 -6.05 -6.18
N ARG A 56 -29.77 -6.46 -7.46
CA ARG A 56 -28.51 -6.92 -8.07
C ARG A 56 -27.43 -5.82 -8.04
N SER A 57 -27.80 -4.60 -8.44
CA SER A 57 -26.90 -3.44 -8.45
C SER A 57 -26.49 -3.05 -7.03
N ARG A 58 -27.44 -2.96 -6.09
CA ARG A 58 -27.17 -2.62 -4.68
C ARG A 58 -26.27 -3.65 -3.99
N ARG A 59 -26.46 -4.94 -4.26
CA ARG A 59 -25.62 -6.02 -3.68
C ARG A 59 -24.20 -6.00 -4.25
N SER A 60 -24.06 -5.79 -5.55
CA SER A 60 -22.74 -5.59 -6.18
C SER A 60 -22.01 -4.38 -5.60
N HIS A 61 -22.72 -3.25 -5.46
CA HIS A 61 -22.18 -2.05 -4.85
C HIS A 61 -21.80 -2.29 -3.38
N ALA A 62 -22.64 -2.96 -2.59
CA ALA A 62 -22.34 -3.29 -1.20
C ALA A 62 -21.05 -4.14 -1.08
N ARG A 63 -20.91 -5.19 -1.90
CA ARG A 63 -19.70 -6.05 -1.94
C ARG A 63 -18.44 -5.26 -2.28
N LYS A 64 -18.53 -4.36 -3.27
CA LYS A 64 -17.39 -3.59 -3.77
C LYS A 64 -17.15 -2.29 -3.03
N SER A 65 -18.08 -1.85 -2.17
CA SER A 65 -18.02 -0.52 -1.54
C SER A 65 -16.79 -0.34 -0.66
N GLU A 66 -16.42 -1.37 0.10
CA GLU A 66 -15.23 -1.36 0.96
C GLU A 66 -13.95 -1.34 0.13
N GLN A 67 -13.85 -2.18 -0.90
CA GLN A 67 -12.72 -2.19 -1.84
C GLN A 67 -12.58 -0.84 -2.56
N ASN A 68 -13.68 -0.26 -3.04
CA ASN A 68 -13.69 1.03 -3.73
C ASN A 68 -13.33 2.17 -2.77
N ASN A 69 -13.74 2.11 -1.50
CA ASN A 69 -13.35 3.09 -0.49
C ASN A 69 -11.87 2.98 -0.14
N TYR A 70 -11.34 1.76 -0.05
CA TYR A 70 -9.91 1.50 0.10
C TYR A 70 -9.12 2.08 -1.07
N ASN A 71 -9.48 1.75 -2.30
CA ASN A 71 -8.83 2.27 -3.51
C ASN A 71 -8.86 3.81 -3.56
N ARG A 72 -10.00 4.44 -3.23
CA ARG A 72 -10.11 5.91 -3.14
C ARG A 72 -9.19 6.51 -2.08
N ARG A 73 -9.05 5.87 -0.92
CA ARG A 73 -8.12 6.32 0.14
C ARG A 73 -6.67 6.21 -0.32
N ILE A 74 -6.30 5.13 -1.01
CA ILE A 74 -4.96 4.94 -1.58
C ILE A 74 -4.67 6.03 -2.62
N GLN A 75 -5.60 6.26 -3.56
CA GLN A 75 -5.45 7.33 -4.57
C GLN A 75 -5.34 8.72 -3.93
N HIS A 76 -6.12 9.02 -2.89
CA HIS A 76 -6.01 10.29 -2.17
C HIS A 76 -4.65 10.44 -1.47
N LYS A 77 -4.12 9.36 -0.87
CA LYS A 77 -2.77 9.36 -0.28
C LYS A 77 -1.70 9.58 -1.35
N GLN A 78 -1.78 8.92 -2.50
CA GLN A 78 -0.85 9.08 -3.61
C GLN A 78 -0.90 10.50 -4.19
N LYS A 79 -2.10 11.04 -4.44
CA LYS A 79 -2.28 12.42 -4.92
C LYS A 79 -1.73 13.43 -3.91
N LYS A 80 -1.95 13.22 -2.61
CA LYS A 80 -1.40 14.08 -1.56
C LYS A 80 0.14 14.03 -1.51
N ARG A 81 0.75 12.87 -1.76
CA ARG A 81 2.22 12.73 -1.89
C ARG A 81 2.75 13.45 -3.13
N GLN A 82 2.03 13.41 -4.25
CA GLN A 82 2.40 14.11 -5.49
C GLN A 82 2.13 15.62 -5.44
N SER A 83 1.14 16.07 -4.65
CA SER A 83 0.79 17.48 -4.50
C SER A 83 1.44 18.16 -3.30
N GLN A 84 2.32 17.47 -2.56
CA GLN A 84 3.23 18.18 -1.67
C GLN A 84 4.33 18.79 -2.52
N PRO A 85 4.43 20.12 -2.60
CA PRO A 85 5.61 20.73 -3.20
C PRO A 85 6.79 20.32 -2.34
N SER A 86 7.71 19.53 -2.90
CA SER A 86 9.08 19.56 -2.43
C SER A 86 9.52 21.01 -2.55
N ASN A 87 9.78 21.69 -1.43
CA ASN A 87 10.23 23.09 -1.37
C ASN A 87 11.65 23.30 -1.99
N PHE A 88 11.99 22.59 -3.06
CA PHE A 88 13.30 22.62 -3.70
C PHE A 88 13.28 23.15 -5.14
N ALA A 89 12.11 23.26 -5.79
CA ALA A 89 12.03 23.58 -7.21
C ALA A 89 11.79 25.08 -7.55
N THR A 90 11.66 25.97 -6.57
CA THR A 90 11.29 27.38 -6.84
C THR A 90 12.49 28.35 -6.90
N VAL A 91 13.73 27.91 -6.70
CA VAL A 91 14.86 28.86 -6.54
C VAL A 91 15.58 29.25 -7.84
N LEU A 92 15.37 28.57 -8.99
CA LEU A 92 16.24 28.80 -10.17
C LEU A 92 15.51 28.93 -11.51
N LEU A 93 14.64 29.93 -11.66
CA LEU A 93 14.40 30.54 -12.97
C LEU A 93 14.39 32.05 -12.83
N GLY A 94 15.58 32.64 -12.89
CA GLY A 94 15.83 34.02 -13.28
C GLY A 94 16.47 34.03 -14.67
N ASP A 95 16.01 34.96 -15.50
CA ASP A 95 16.23 35.07 -16.94
C ASP A 95 17.69 35.12 -17.40
N ALA A 96 17.99 34.54 -18.57
CA ALA A 96 18.95 35.07 -19.56
C ALA A 96 18.87 34.34 -20.92
N LEU A 97 18.17 34.99 -21.86
CA LEU A 97 18.47 35.19 -23.29
C LEU A 97 19.33 34.17 -24.08
N ALA A 98 18.66 33.54 -25.06
CA ALA A 98 19.03 33.27 -26.46
C ALA A 98 20.50 32.94 -26.83
N ALA A 99 20.70 31.74 -27.38
CA ALA A 99 21.74 31.48 -28.39
C ALA A 99 21.23 30.44 -29.42
N PRO A 100 21.62 30.57 -30.71
CA PRO A 100 21.06 29.80 -31.82
C PRO A 100 21.56 28.36 -31.88
N GLU A 101 20.65 27.49 -32.32
CA GLU A 101 20.81 26.05 -32.50
C GLU A 101 21.86 25.74 -33.56
N THR A 102 22.88 24.96 -33.19
CA THR A 102 23.82 24.34 -34.14
C THR A 102 23.57 22.82 -34.19
N PRO A 103 23.75 22.18 -35.35
CA PRO A 103 23.36 20.79 -35.57
C PRO A 103 24.27 19.80 -34.83
N ILE A 104 23.63 18.81 -34.21
CA ILE A 104 24.22 17.76 -33.39
C ILE A 104 25.11 16.85 -34.26
N ALA A 105 26.42 16.87 -33.99
CA ALA A 105 27.34 15.86 -34.49
C ALA A 105 27.29 14.62 -33.60
N THR A 106 26.86 13.51 -34.19
CA THR A 106 26.93 12.14 -33.66
C THR A 106 28.37 11.79 -33.26
N GLY A 107 28.59 11.36 -32.02
CA GLY A 107 29.81 10.60 -31.67
C GLY A 107 30.56 10.96 -30.39
N SER A 108 30.06 11.81 -29.48
CA SER A 108 30.72 12.02 -28.19
C SER A 108 30.29 10.98 -27.16
N ILE A 109 31.18 10.05 -26.84
CA ILE A 109 31.13 9.30 -25.60
C ILE A 109 31.40 10.30 -24.48
N HIS A 110 30.33 10.89 -23.93
CA HIS A 110 30.46 11.78 -22.78
C HIS A 110 30.94 10.96 -21.57
N PRO A 111 31.92 11.44 -20.79
CA PRO A 111 32.25 10.81 -19.51
C PRO A 111 31.00 10.78 -18.62
N PRO A 112 30.87 9.79 -17.72
CA PRO A 112 29.71 9.69 -16.86
C PRO A 112 29.54 10.99 -16.06
N LEU A 113 28.38 11.64 -16.23
CA LEU A 113 28.03 12.84 -15.49
C LEU A 113 27.85 12.47 -14.02
N SER A 114 28.80 12.81 -13.16
CA SER A 114 28.68 12.67 -11.70
C SER A 114 28.26 14.00 -11.07
N VAL A 115 27.15 14.02 -10.35
CA VAL A 115 26.77 15.17 -9.52
C VAL A 115 27.46 15.02 -8.17
N PRO A 116 28.28 16.00 -7.72
CA PRO A 116 28.92 15.93 -6.41
C PRO A 116 27.85 16.03 -5.31
N LEU A 117 27.67 14.95 -4.55
CA LEU A 117 26.75 14.94 -3.41
C LEU A 117 27.38 15.74 -2.25
N PRO A 118 26.66 16.69 -1.62
CA PRO A 118 27.17 17.39 -0.45
C PRO A 118 27.55 16.40 0.65
N SER A 119 28.76 16.54 1.22
CA SER A 119 29.29 15.64 2.26
C SER A 119 28.33 15.46 3.44
N ALA A 120 27.60 16.52 3.81
CA ALA A 120 26.59 16.49 4.87
C ALA A 120 25.40 15.56 4.59
N VAL A 121 25.09 15.25 3.33
CA VAL A 121 24.05 14.30 2.94
C VAL A 121 24.64 12.88 2.86
N ALA A 122 25.87 12.75 2.36
CA ALA A 122 26.57 11.47 2.27
C ALA A 122 26.80 10.82 3.65
N GLN A 123 26.96 11.63 4.70
CA GLN A 123 27.22 11.14 6.06
C GLN A 123 25.96 10.80 6.87
N ARG A 124 24.75 11.04 6.35
CA ARG A 124 23.52 10.75 7.09
C ARG A 124 23.19 9.27 7.05
N TYR A 125 22.88 8.73 8.22
CA TYR A 125 22.32 7.40 8.32
C TYR A 125 20.85 7.39 7.92
N TYR A 126 20.44 6.32 7.26
CA TYR A 126 19.04 5.98 7.02
C TYR A 126 18.85 4.47 7.13
N ALA A 127 17.59 4.05 7.31
CA ALA A 127 17.26 2.64 7.44
C ALA A 127 16.18 2.22 6.45
N ILE A 128 16.28 0.99 5.95
CA ILE A 128 15.28 0.32 5.12
C ILE A 128 14.74 -0.85 5.92
N LEU A 129 13.40 -0.94 6.01
CA LEU A 129 12.74 -2.11 6.60
C LEU A 129 12.57 -3.17 5.51
N LEU A 130 13.08 -4.38 5.72
CA LEU A 130 12.81 -5.49 4.82
C LEU A 130 11.71 -6.38 5.39
N LEU A 131 10.63 -6.50 4.63
CA LEU A 131 9.41 -7.19 5.00
C LEU A 131 9.21 -8.43 4.12
N TYR A 132 9.48 -9.61 4.69
CA TYR A 132 9.20 -10.88 4.01
C TYR A 132 7.72 -11.19 4.12
N ARG A 133 6.98 -11.04 3.02
CA ARG A 133 5.53 -11.17 3.04
C ARG A 133 5.01 -11.73 1.72
N GLU A 134 4.10 -12.69 1.82
CA GLU A 134 3.41 -13.23 0.65
C GLU A 134 2.74 -12.11 -0.17
N PRO A 135 2.88 -12.09 -1.50
CA PRO A 135 2.34 -11.03 -2.38
C PRO A 135 0.81 -11.01 -2.48
N ARG A 136 0.09 -11.73 -1.59
CA ARG A 136 -1.37 -11.85 -1.59
C ARG A 136 -2.01 -10.75 -0.76
N TYR A 137 -3.28 -10.43 -1.05
CA TYR A 137 -4.05 -9.50 -0.22
C TYR A 137 -4.13 -10.01 1.23
N ARG A 138 -3.69 -9.17 2.18
CA ARG A 138 -3.52 -9.57 3.59
C ARG A 138 -2.62 -10.80 3.78
N GLY A 139 -1.65 -11.00 2.90
CA GLY A 139 -0.60 -12.00 3.08
C GLY A 139 0.02 -11.87 4.47
N ARG A 140 0.31 -13.00 5.11
CA ARG A 140 0.93 -13.01 6.43
C ARG A 140 2.36 -12.50 6.31
N VAL A 141 2.80 -11.74 7.30
CA VAL A 141 4.21 -11.40 7.42
C VAL A 141 4.92 -12.66 7.88
N HIS A 142 5.92 -13.08 7.12
CA HIS A 142 6.75 -14.23 7.44
C HIS A 142 7.88 -13.84 8.38
N ALA A 143 8.58 -12.75 8.06
CA ALA A 143 9.69 -12.24 8.86
C ALA A 143 9.94 -10.75 8.58
N ILE A 144 10.64 -10.09 9.50
CA ILE A 144 11.01 -8.67 9.40
C ILE A 144 12.46 -8.52 9.81
N ARG A 145 13.23 -7.71 9.07
CA ARG A 145 14.58 -7.26 9.43
C ARG A 145 14.76 -5.79 9.02
N ALA A 146 15.84 -5.14 9.43
CA ALA A 146 16.16 -3.79 8.97
C ALA A 146 17.63 -3.64 8.59
N GLN A 147 17.91 -2.82 7.58
CA GLN A 147 19.27 -2.48 7.16
C GLN A 147 19.51 -1.00 7.40
N VAL A 148 20.72 -0.67 7.86
CA VAL A 148 21.19 0.69 8.14
C VAL A 148 22.29 1.04 7.15
N TRP A 149 22.11 2.16 6.48
CA TRP A 149 22.96 2.63 5.41
C TRP A 149 23.50 4.02 5.72
N GLN A 150 24.71 4.31 5.23
CA GLN A 150 25.30 5.65 5.22
C GLN A 150 25.71 5.97 3.78
N GLY A 151 24.99 6.90 3.14
CA GLY A 151 25.15 7.09 1.69
C GLY A 151 24.82 5.81 0.92
N SER A 152 25.81 5.24 0.25
CA SER A 152 25.71 3.98 -0.50
C SER A 152 26.15 2.74 0.28
N ASP A 153 26.70 2.92 1.47
CA ASP A 153 27.39 1.84 2.17
C ASP A 153 26.45 1.22 3.20
N LEU A 154 26.33 -0.11 3.17
CA LEU A 154 25.60 -0.86 4.20
C LEU A 154 26.48 -0.92 5.45
N VAL A 155 26.06 -0.21 6.50
CA VAL A 155 26.84 -0.06 7.73
C VAL A 155 26.43 -1.09 8.78
N ASN A 156 25.14 -1.45 8.84
CA ASN A 156 24.66 -2.43 9.80
C ASN A 156 23.37 -3.13 9.33
N GLU A 157 23.06 -4.28 9.91
CA GLU A 157 21.79 -4.98 9.76
C GLU A 157 21.26 -5.34 11.14
N ILE A 158 20.02 -4.94 11.44
CA ILE A 158 19.30 -5.42 12.62
C ILE A 158 18.81 -6.83 12.27
N GLU A 159 19.28 -7.80 13.06
CA GLU A 159 18.89 -9.20 12.92
C GLU A 159 17.36 -9.32 12.94
N GLY A 160 16.85 -10.09 11.97
CA GLY A 160 15.43 -10.20 11.76
C GLY A 160 14.77 -11.33 12.54
N GLU A 161 13.49 -11.17 12.84
CA GLU A 161 12.67 -12.15 13.54
C GLU A 161 11.65 -12.78 12.59
N HIS A 162 11.41 -14.08 12.74
CA HIS A 162 10.29 -14.75 12.08
C HIS A 162 9.00 -14.41 12.81
N CYS A 163 8.01 -13.90 12.10
CA CYS A 163 6.74 -13.48 12.69
C CYS A 163 5.74 -14.64 12.89
N ILE A 164 6.21 -15.89 12.91
CA ILE A 164 5.34 -17.05 13.10
C ILE A 164 4.80 -17.05 14.53
N GLY A 165 3.48 -17.12 14.68
CA GLY A 165 2.82 -17.04 15.99
C GLY A 165 2.64 -15.61 16.54
N MET A 166 3.18 -14.59 15.89
CA MET A 166 2.95 -13.18 16.27
C MET A 166 1.58 -12.69 15.79
N THR A 167 0.90 -11.87 16.60
CA THR A 167 -0.27 -11.12 16.16
C THR A 167 0.15 -9.87 15.36
N PRO A 168 -0.76 -9.26 14.58
CA PRO A 168 -0.46 -7.98 13.93
C PRO A 168 -0.03 -6.88 14.90
N GLY A 169 -0.51 -6.90 16.15
CA GLY A 169 -0.10 -5.95 17.19
C GLY A 169 1.35 -6.18 17.62
N ASP A 170 1.74 -7.44 17.85
CA ASP A 170 3.12 -7.79 18.24
C ASP A 170 4.12 -7.39 17.15
N VAL A 171 3.74 -7.58 15.88
CA VAL A 171 4.53 -7.14 14.73
C VAL A 171 4.73 -5.63 14.74
N ILE A 172 3.68 -4.86 15.01
CA ILE A 172 3.77 -3.39 15.09
C ILE A 172 4.70 -2.98 16.24
N HIS A 173 4.53 -3.58 17.42
CA HIS A 173 5.38 -3.29 18.59
C HIS A 173 6.85 -3.62 18.35
N TYR A 174 7.13 -4.73 17.64
CA TYR A 174 8.50 -5.08 17.28
C TYR A 174 9.14 -4.05 16.33
N VAL A 175 8.38 -3.57 15.34
CA VAL A 175 8.86 -2.49 14.44
C VAL A 175 9.07 -1.17 15.19
N GLU A 176 8.20 -0.83 16.16
CA GLU A 176 8.38 0.35 17.03
C GLU A 176 9.62 0.23 17.91
N ALA A 177 9.91 -0.97 18.43
CA ALA A 177 11.14 -1.24 19.18
C ALA A 177 12.39 -1.07 18.28
N MET A 178 12.36 -1.56 17.04
CA MET A 178 13.45 -1.30 16.07
C MET A 178 13.66 0.19 15.84
N LEU A 179 12.59 0.95 15.60
CA LEU A 179 12.69 2.41 15.41
C LEU A 179 13.26 3.11 16.64
N SER A 180 12.94 2.64 17.84
CA SER A 180 13.49 3.18 19.09
C SER A 180 15.00 2.96 19.16
N LEU A 181 15.46 1.74 18.85
CA LEU A 181 16.89 1.40 18.77
C LEU A 181 17.61 2.22 17.69
N LEU A 182 17.03 2.32 16.48
CA LEU A 182 17.60 3.08 15.37
C LEU A 182 17.70 4.57 15.68
N LYS A 183 16.71 5.11 16.40
CA LYS A 183 16.73 6.50 16.85
C LYS A 183 17.82 6.74 17.89
N GLU A 184 17.99 5.82 18.83
CA GLU A 184 19.02 5.94 19.88
C GLU A 184 20.44 5.85 19.30
N VAL A 185 20.70 4.86 18.44
CA VAL A 185 22.05 4.57 17.95
C VAL A 185 22.45 5.44 16.75
N TYR A 186 21.52 5.68 15.82
CA TYR A 186 21.83 6.33 14.53
C TYR A 186 21.08 7.65 14.31
N ASN A 187 20.23 8.08 15.26
CA ASN A 187 19.34 9.22 15.11
C ASN A 187 18.40 9.09 13.88
N ILE A 188 17.92 7.87 13.60
CA ILE A 188 16.97 7.57 12.53
C ILE A 188 15.55 7.48 13.13
N PRO A 189 14.67 8.47 12.89
CA PRO A 189 13.33 8.47 13.49
C PRO A 189 12.28 7.70 12.68
N TYR A 190 12.58 7.30 11.45
CA TYR A 190 11.68 6.55 10.57
C TYR A 190 12.48 5.77 9.52
N PHE A 191 11.88 4.72 8.96
CA PHE A 191 12.42 4.02 7.80
C PHE A 191 12.27 4.86 6.54
N ALA A 192 13.35 5.02 5.78
CA ALA A 192 13.36 5.74 4.51
C ALA A 192 12.53 5.00 3.45
N ASP A 193 12.54 3.67 3.49
CA ASP A 193 11.72 2.82 2.63
C ASP A 193 11.35 1.48 3.32
N ILE A 194 10.38 0.79 2.73
CA ILE A 194 9.98 -0.56 3.11
C ILE A 194 10.10 -1.45 1.87
N GLU A 195 11.08 -2.33 1.87
CA GLU A 195 11.28 -3.29 0.79
C GLU A 195 10.53 -4.58 1.09
N GLN A 196 9.60 -4.96 0.21
CA GLN A 196 8.83 -6.19 0.36
C GLN A 196 9.49 -7.33 -0.44
N LEU A 197 9.82 -8.40 0.26
CA LEU A 197 10.48 -9.59 -0.30
C LEU A 197 9.54 -10.80 -0.25
N ASP A 198 9.70 -11.73 -1.19
CA ASP A 198 9.01 -13.02 -1.11
C ASP A 198 9.62 -13.84 0.05
N PRO A 199 8.80 -14.48 0.91
CA PRO A 199 9.33 -15.27 2.01
C PRO A 199 10.20 -16.46 1.58
N ASP A 200 10.14 -16.91 0.32
CA ASP A 200 11.07 -17.93 -0.18
C ASP A 200 12.54 -17.44 -0.19
N TYR A 201 12.76 -16.13 -0.23
CA TYR A 201 14.07 -15.50 -0.12
C TYR A 201 14.46 -15.12 1.32
N CYS A 202 13.77 -15.65 2.33
CA CYS A 202 14.10 -15.36 3.73
C CYS A 202 15.55 -15.76 4.07
N SER A 203 16.36 -14.76 4.44
CA SER A 203 17.76 -14.95 4.81
C SER A 203 17.97 -15.37 6.26
N ILE A 204 16.95 -15.29 7.12
CA ILE A 204 17.05 -15.54 8.56
C ILE A 204 17.10 -17.05 8.82
N ARG A 205 18.10 -17.53 9.57
CA ARG A 205 18.34 -18.96 9.83
C ARG A 205 18.31 -19.28 11.33
N PRO A 206 17.68 -20.40 11.74
CA PRO A 206 16.92 -21.36 10.94
C PRO A 206 15.56 -20.81 10.49
N CYS A 207 15.20 -20.99 9.21
CA CYS A 207 13.92 -20.51 8.68
C CYS A 207 12.84 -21.62 8.76
N PRO A 208 11.68 -21.38 9.40
CA PRO A 208 10.58 -22.35 9.43
C PRO A 208 9.97 -22.67 8.06
N ARG A 209 10.18 -21.80 7.06
CA ARG A 209 9.70 -22.02 5.69
C ARG A 209 10.68 -22.86 4.86
N HIS A 210 11.95 -22.92 5.27
CA HIS A 210 12.99 -23.70 4.60
C HIS A 210 13.38 -24.98 5.37
N SER A 211 12.69 -25.28 6.47
CA SER A 211 13.00 -26.48 7.25
C SER A 211 12.52 -27.75 6.53
N ALA A 212 13.52 -28.60 6.24
CA ALA A 212 13.47 -29.99 5.78
C ALA A 212 13.06 -30.27 4.31
N ARG A 213 13.85 -29.82 3.31
CA ARG A 213 14.23 -30.67 2.15
C ARG A 213 15.25 -30.15 1.11
N PHE A 214 15.92 -29.01 1.27
CA PHE A 214 16.96 -28.60 0.32
C PHE A 214 18.23 -28.09 1.02
N VAL A 215 19.04 -29.05 1.48
CA VAL A 215 20.50 -28.89 1.52
C VAL A 215 21.03 -29.55 0.24
N GLN A 216 21.30 -28.73 -0.77
CA GLN A 216 22.10 -28.94 -1.99
C GLN A 216 21.59 -27.89 -2.98
N LEU A 217 22.32 -26.82 -3.31
CA LEU A 217 23.62 -26.84 -3.96
C LEU A 217 24.39 -25.55 -3.62
N GLN A 218 25.56 -25.69 -3.00
CA GLN A 218 26.73 -24.91 -3.39
C GLN A 218 27.70 -25.91 -4.04
N VAL A 219 27.91 -25.78 -5.34
CA VAL A 219 29.14 -26.15 -6.05
C VAL A 219 29.42 -25.02 -7.02
#